data_AF-A0A7Y5EQG5-F1
#
_entry.id   AF-A0A7Y5EQG5-F1
#
_cell.length_a   1.000
_cell.length_b   1.000
_cell.length_c   1.000
_cell.angle_alpha   90.00
_cell.angle_beta   90.00
_cell.angle_gamma   90.00
#
_symmetry.space_group_name_H-M   'P 1'
#
loop_
_entity.id
_entity.type
_entity.pdbx_description
1 polymer ?
#
loop_
_entity_poly.entity_id
_entity_poly.type
_entity_poly.pdbx_seq_one_letter_code
_entity_poly.pdbx_strand_id
1 'polypeptide(L)'
;MLKLRLISLLVVALAASAWSQTVMAGTDYLMSSNGSRFLFPAPFNQMVNFMGNPTAIDPTSAGLPPSTFLGATDTIVRRLQDIDLSSGSGVTQLRMLDLALQSVNPVFGFGTSFHVFVSLNPSIPSLGQMTVRANRTFDSDILVNFRALFVDVNNPNIRFTNDFEKRFTATNATWTEHEVPGMPRIVFDYPDARANVHSNAPANHFDFFVPDFVLHDAGDGRHVVKTTPEPGSLMALGLGLVSLIRRRK
;
A
#
# COMPACT_ATOMS: atom_id res chain seq x y z
N MET A 1 5.55 -61.26 43.03
CA MET A 1 6.51 -60.61 42.11
C MET A 1 5.75 -60.06 40.92
N LEU A 2 5.47 -58.75 40.94
CA LEU A 2 4.66 -58.04 39.94
C LEU A 2 5.56 -57.63 38.76
N LYS A 3 5.39 -58.25 37.58
CA LYS A 3 6.13 -57.88 36.36
C LYS A 3 5.50 -56.62 35.76
N LEU A 4 6.11 -55.46 36.04
CA LEU A 4 5.82 -54.19 35.38
C LEU A 4 6.22 -54.31 33.90
N ARG A 5 5.25 -54.32 32.97
CA ARG A 5 5.53 -54.21 31.54
C ARG A 5 5.52 -52.75 31.15
N LEU A 6 6.70 -52.21 30.87
CA LEU A 6 6.89 -50.88 30.31
C LEU A 6 6.35 -50.90 28.86
N ILE A 7 5.23 -50.22 28.62
CA ILE A 7 4.73 -49.97 27.28
C ILE A 7 5.44 -48.70 26.79
N SER A 8 6.45 -48.87 25.95
CA SER A 8 7.12 -47.76 25.28
C SER A 8 6.16 -47.17 24.24
N LEU A 9 5.60 -45.99 24.56
CA LEU A 9 4.79 -45.22 23.64
C LEU A 9 5.71 -44.55 22.61
N LEU A 10 5.74 -45.10 21.38
CA LEU A 10 6.42 -44.48 20.25
C LEU A 10 5.57 -43.28 19.78
N VAL A 11 5.92 -42.07 20.23
CA VAL A 11 5.36 -40.83 19.69
C VAL A 11 6.07 -40.57 18.36
N VAL A 12 5.42 -40.93 17.25
CA VAL A 12 5.81 -40.44 15.92
C VAL A 12 5.45 -38.96 15.90
N ALA A 13 6.44 -38.10 16.16
CA ALA A 13 6.32 -36.68 15.90
C ALA A 13 6.15 -36.51 14.39
N LEU A 14 4.90 -36.30 13.95
CA LEU A 14 4.61 -35.75 12.63
C LEU A 14 5.28 -34.38 12.58
N ALA A 15 6.49 -34.33 12.02
CA ALA A 15 7.07 -33.08 11.59
C ALA A 15 6.11 -32.50 10.56
N ALA A 16 5.31 -31.52 10.96
CA ALA A 16 4.60 -30.68 10.00
C ALA A 16 5.69 -30.12 9.10
N SER A 17 5.71 -30.53 7.83
CA SER A 17 6.53 -29.88 6.83
C SER A 17 6.15 -28.41 6.86
N ALA A 18 7.05 -27.56 7.36
CA ALA A 18 6.90 -26.14 7.21
C ALA A 18 7.02 -25.87 5.71
N TRP A 19 5.89 -25.61 5.06
CA TRP A 19 5.90 -25.18 3.66
C TRP A 19 6.57 -23.81 3.66
N SER A 20 7.85 -23.77 3.24
CA SER A 20 8.57 -22.50 3.05
C SER A 20 7.86 -21.76 1.92
N GLN A 21 7.27 -20.63 2.26
CA GLN A 21 6.69 -19.69 1.32
C GLN A 21 7.63 -18.50 1.23
N THR A 22 7.89 -18.04 0.01
CA THR A 22 8.68 -16.83 -0.23
C THR A 22 7.78 -15.78 -0.82
N VAL A 23 7.71 -14.60 -0.20
CA VAL A 23 7.12 -13.42 -0.84
C VAL A 23 8.24 -12.71 -1.59
N MET A 24 8.12 -12.61 -2.91
CA MET A 24 9.17 -12.05 -3.76
C MET A 24 9.36 -10.55 -3.50
N ALA A 25 10.57 -10.03 -3.68
CA ALA A 25 10.81 -8.62 -3.93
C ALA A 25 9.94 -8.15 -5.10
N GLY A 26 9.60 -6.86 -5.15
CA GLY A 26 8.67 -6.37 -6.15
C GLY A 26 8.30 -4.92 -5.94
N THR A 27 7.56 -4.37 -6.89
CA THR A 27 7.05 -2.99 -6.82
C THR A 27 5.53 -3.03 -6.66
N ASP A 28 5.00 -2.33 -5.67
CA ASP A 28 3.58 -2.19 -5.38
C ASP A 28 3.10 -0.85 -5.97
N TYR A 29 2.08 -0.91 -6.82
CA TYR A 29 1.47 0.24 -7.50
C TYR A 29 0.13 0.54 -6.83
N LEU A 30 0.13 1.54 -5.94
CA LEU A 30 -0.95 1.79 -5.00
C LEU A 30 -1.79 3.00 -5.45
N MET A 31 -3.06 2.96 -5.08
CA MET A 31 -4.01 4.07 -5.28
C MET A 31 -4.52 4.54 -3.93
N SER A 32 -4.51 5.87 -3.75
CA SER A 32 -5.01 6.54 -2.58
C SER A 32 -6.54 6.47 -2.51
N SER A 33 -7.08 6.20 -1.32
CA SER A 33 -8.50 6.35 -1.07
C SER A 33 -8.87 7.82 -0.79
N ASN A 34 -10.16 8.14 -0.97
CA ASN A 34 -10.71 9.40 -0.51
C ASN A 34 -10.55 9.54 1.01
N GLY A 35 -10.14 10.73 1.47
CA GLY A 35 -9.98 11.03 2.89
C GLY A 35 -8.52 11.07 3.36
N SER A 36 -7.56 10.83 2.46
CA SER A 36 -6.15 11.12 2.69
C SER A 36 -5.98 12.57 3.14
N ARG A 37 -5.26 12.85 4.22
CA ARG A 37 -5.16 14.19 4.79
C ARG A 37 -3.86 14.42 5.55
N PHE A 38 -3.27 15.61 5.39
CA PHE A 38 -2.06 16.02 6.10
C PHE A 38 -2.30 17.29 6.90
N LEU A 39 -1.82 17.29 8.15
CA LEU A 39 -1.71 18.53 8.92
C LEU A 39 -0.46 19.27 8.47
N PHE A 40 -0.64 20.42 7.81
CA PHE A 40 0.48 21.32 7.53
C PHE A 40 0.76 22.19 8.76
N PRO A 41 2.03 22.30 9.18
CA PRO A 41 2.40 23.18 10.28
C PRO A 41 2.20 24.65 9.89
N ALA A 42 2.60 25.55 10.79
CA ALA A 42 2.67 26.97 10.48
C ALA A 42 3.43 27.21 9.15
N PRO A 43 2.97 28.16 8.32
CA PRO A 43 1.92 29.14 8.63
C PRO A 43 0.51 28.71 8.23
N PHE A 44 0.32 27.53 7.65
CA PHE A 44 -1.00 27.06 7.23
C PHE A 44 -1.84 26.56 8.40
N ASN A 45 -1.21 25.82 9.34
CA ASN A 45 -1.81 25.29 10.56
C ASN A 45 -3.20 24.66 10.33
N GLN A 46 -3.36 23.91 9.24
CA GLN A 46 -4.64 23.34 8.84
C GLN A 46 -4.49 21.93 8.29
N MET A 47 -5.57 21.16 8.46
CA MET A 47 -5.73 19.87 7.82
C MET A 47 -6.07 20.06 6.35
N VAL A 48 -5.28 19.44 5.48
CA VAL A 48 -5.49 19.48 4.03
C VAL A 48 -5.88 18.09 3.58
N ASN A 49 -7.06 17.97 2.96
CA ASN A 49 -7.49 16.73 2.33
C ASN A 49 -6.86 16.61 0.94
N PHE A 50 -6.41 15.42 0.60
CA PHE A 50 -5.78 15.06 -0.65
C PHE A 50 -6.57 13.97 -1.37
N MET A 51 -6.40 13.97 -2.69
CA MET A 51 -6.71 12.86 -3.58
C MET A 51 -5.45 12.48 -4.36
N GLY A 52 -5.43 11.25 -4.88
CA GLY A 52 -4.41 10.80 -5.82
C GLY A 52 -4.35 11.68 -7.07
N ASN A 53 -3.14 11.93 -7.56
CA ASN A 53 -2.89 12.58 -8.84
C ASN A 53 -2.10 11.64 -9.77
N PRO A 54 -2.75 10.61 -10.35
CA PRO A 54 -2.07 9.58 -11.13
C PRO A 54 -1.38 10.13 -12.39
N THR A 55 -1.81 11.29 -12.89
CA THR A 55 -1.20 11.92 -14.07
C THR A 55 0.20 12.49 -13.82
N ALA A 56 0.59 12.66 -12.55
CA ALA A 56 1.88 13.18 -12.15
C ALA A 56 2.89 12.09 -11.74
N ILE A 57 2.50 10.82 -11.78
CA ILE A 57 3.42 9.71 -11.56
C ILE A 57 4.32 9.53 -12.79
N ASP A 58 5.62 9.35 -12.53
CA ASP A 58 6.62 9.05 -13.54
C ASP A 58 6.98 7.55 -13.50
N PRO A 59 6.60 6.75 -14.50
CA PRO A 59 6.96 5.33 -14.54
C PRO A 59 8.48 5.07 -14.52
N THR A 60 9.29 6.04 -14.94
CA THR A 60 10.75 5.89 -14.94
C THR A 60 11.34 5.90 -13.53
N SER A 61 10.62 6.42 -12.52
CA SER A 61 10.99 6.28 -11.10
C SER A 61 11.05 4.80 -10.65
N ALA A 62 10.20 3.97 -11.25
CA ALA A 62 10.20 2.52 -11.10
C ALA A 62 11.17 1.80 -12.04
N GLY A 63 11.89 2.51 -12.92
CA GLY A 63 12.75 1.91 -13.94
C GLY A 63 11.95 1.29 -15.10
N LEU A 64 10.73 1.77 -15.33
CA LEU A 64 9.87 1.37 -16.45
C LEU A 64 10.02 2.35 -17.63
N PRO A 65 9.64 1.95 -18.85
CA PRO A 65 9.54 2.88 -19.98
C PRO A 65 8.61 4.06 -19.68
N PRO A 66 8.90 5.29 -20.15
CA PRO A 66 8.04 6.46 -19.93
C PRO A 66 6.60 6.30 -20.43
N SER A 67 6.37 5.43 -21.41
CA SER A 67 5.06 5.15 -21.99
C SER A 67 4.23 4.12 -21.20
N THR A 68 4.73 3.63 -20.06
CA THR A 68 4.05 2.58 -19.29
C THR A 68 2.80 3.15 -18.62
N PHE A 69 1.65 2.52 -18.87
CA PHE A 69 0.39 2.93 -18.25
C PHE A 69 0.28 2.38 -16.83
N LEU A 70 0.15 3.27 -15.85
CA LEU A 70 0.01 2.94 -14.43
C LEU A 70 -1.41 3.19 -13.90
N GLY A 71 -2.41 3.28 -14.77
CA GLY A 71 -3.80 3.39 -14.32
C GLY A 71 -4.04 4.58 -13.39
N ALA A 72 -4.64 4.29 -12.24
CA ALA A 72 -4.92 5.26 -11.18
C ALA A 72 -3.88 5.25 -10.05
N THR A 73 -2.69 4.67 -10.29
CA THR A 73 -1.61 4.68 -9.31
C THR A 73 -1.14 6.09 -9.01
N ASP A 74 -1.01 6.40 -7.72
CA ASP A 74 -0.51 7.67 -7.20
C ASP A 74 0.62 7.48 -6.17
N THR A 75 0.96 6.22 -5.87
CA THR A 75 2.04 5.87 -4.94
C THR A 75 2.73 4.61 -5.43
N ILE A 76 4.06 4.64 -5.54
CA ILE A 76 4.88 3.49 -5.94
C ILE A 76 5.82 3.13 -4.79
N VAL A 77 5.74 1.91 -4.29
CA VAL A 77 6.60 1.41 -3.21
C VAL A 77 7.30 0.14 -3.68
N ARG A 78 8.60 0.01 -3.42
CA ARG A 78 9.37 -1.20 -3.75
C ARG A 78 9.81 -1.93 -2.51
N ARG A 79 9.59 -3.23 -2.52
CA ARG A 79 10.13 -4.24 -1.60
C ARG A 79 11.49 -4.66 -2.15
N LEU A 80 12.55 -4.46 -1.35
CA LEU A 80 13.92 -4.58 -1.84
C LEU A 80 14.48 -5.99 -1.80
N GLN A 81 13.87 -6.88 -1.00
CA GLN A 81 14.30 -8.27 -0.85
C GLN A 81 13.11 -9.23 -0.77
N ASP A 82 13.34 -10.46 -1.24
CA ASP A 82 12.49 -11.61 -0.97
C ASP A 82 12.37 -11.86 0.53
N ILE A 83 11.21 -12.38 0.94
CA ILE A 83 10.86 -12.64 2.34
C ILE A 83 10.58 -14.13 2.50
N ASP A 84 11.47 -14.84 3.19
CA ASP A 84 11.20 -16.22 3.61
C ASP A 84 10.25 -16.23 4.81
N LEU A 85 9.12 -16.91 4.65
CA LEU A 85 8.08 -17.09 5.67
C LEU A 85 8.16 -18.46 6.35
N SER A 86 9.23 -19.23 6.16
CA SER A 86 9.45 -20.54 6.81
C SER A 86 9.34 -20.49 8.34
N SER A 87 9.67 -19.35 8.96
CA SER A 87 9.55 -19.08 10.40
C SER A 87 8.21 -18.44 10.82
N GLY A 88 7.27 -18.29 9.90
CA GLY A 88 5.96 -17.65 10.10
C GLY A 88 5.91 -16.16 9.79
N SER A 89 7.06 -15.47 9.74
CA SER A 89 7.16 -14.07 9.31
C SER A 89 8.56 -13.69 8.86
N GLY A 90 8.69 -12.71 7.97
CA GLY A 90 9.98 -12.13 7.61
C GLY A 90 9.88 -10.62 7.34
N VAL A 91 11.03 -10.00 7.08
CA VAL A 91 11.16 -8.54 6.90
C VAL A 91 11.79 -8.23 5.55
N THR A 92 11.27 -7.21 4.88
CA THR A 92 11.89 -6.58 3.70
C THR A 92 12.08 -5.09 3.95
N GLN A 93 13.10 -4.51 3.33
CA GLN A 93 13.25 -3.06 3.28
C GLN A 93 12.31 -2.49 2.22
N LEU A 94 11.77 -1.31 2.50
CA LEU A 94 10.91 -0.55 1.59
C LEU A 94 11.62 0.70 1.07
N ARG A 95 11.32 1.05 -0.18
CA ARG A 95 11.63 2.35 -0.75
C ARG A 95 10.41 2.89 -1.48
N MET A 96 9.95 4.09 -1.13
CA MET A 96 8.96 4.79 -1.95
C MET A 96 9.68 5.40 -3.15
N LEU A 97 9.23 5.06 -4.35
CA LEU A 97 9.83 5.49 -5.62
C LEU A 97 9.09 6.69 -6.20
N ASP A 98 7.79 6.77 -5.96
CA ASP A 98 6.98 7.90 -6.39
C ASP A 98 5.76 8.11 -5.47
N LEU A 99 5.30 9.35 -5.43
CA LEU A 99 4.12 9.81 -4.69
C LEU A 99 3.58 11.01 -5.43
N ALA A 100 2.29 11.03 -5.75
CA ALA A 100 1.65 12.14 -6.43
C ALA A 100 0.26 12.40 -5.86
N LEU A 101 0.14 13.42 -5.00
CA LEU A 101 -1.16 13.80 -4.41
C LEU A 101 -1.49 15.25 -4.77
N GLN A 102 -2.78 15.58 -4.78
CA GLN A 102 -3.26 16.95 -4.94
C GLN A 102 -4.36 17.29 -3.93
N SER A 103 -4.38 18.53 -3.45
CA SER A 103 -5.39 19.01 -2.51
C SER A 103 -6.78 18.96 -3.14
N VAL A 104 -7.77 18.41 -2.42
CA VAL A 104 -9.17 18.36 -2.87
C VAL A 104 -9.77 19.76 -3.00
N ASN A 105 -9.45 20.64 -2.04
CA ASN A 105 -9.88 22.03 -2.03
C ASN A 105 -8.64 22.94 -1.89
N PRO A 106 -8.69 24.18 -2.41
CA PRO A 106 -7.66 25.15 -2.14
C PRO A 106 -7.39 25.36 -0.64
N VAL A 107 -6.12 25.59 -0.33
CA VAL A 107 -5.58 25.76 1.02
C VAL A 107 -5.33 27.24 1.25
N PHE A 108 -6.01 27.84 2.24
CA PHE A 108 -5.82 29.24 2.56
C PHE A 108 -4.55 29.45 3.40
N GLY A 109 -3.73 30.41 3.02
CA GLY A 109 -2.50 30.78 3.71
C GLY A 109 -1.94 32.08 3.13
N PHE A 110 -1.16 32.84 3.91
CA PHE A 110 -0.55 34.09 3.43
C PHE A 110 -1.52 35.10 2.78
N GLY A 111 -2.80 35.08 3.19
CA GLY A 111 -3.83 35.97 2.66
C GLY A 111 -4.41 35.56 1.30
N THR A 112 -4.06 34.39 0.76
CA THR A 112 -4.57 33.87 -0.52
C THR A 112 -4.83 32.35 -0.44
N SER A 113 -5.35 31.75 -1.52
CA SER A 113 -5.63 30.31 -1.61
C SER A 113 -4.67 29.63 -2.59
N PHE A 114 -4.23 28.42 -2.23
CA PHE A 114 -3.29 27.63 -3.03
C PHE A 114 -3.85 26.25 -3.37
N HIS A 115 -3.63 25.79 -4.61
CA HIS A 115 -3.60 24.36 -4.88
C HIS A 115 -2.30 23.78 -4.34
N VAL A 116 -2.38 22.61 -3.69
CA VAL A 116 -1.20 21.94 -3.12
C VAL A 116 -0.99 20.62 -3.84
N PHE A 117 0.21 20.44 -4.38
CA PHE A 117 0.65 19.20 -5.02
C PHE A 117 1.77 18.58 -4.21
N VAL A 118 1.69 17.29 -3.93
CA VAL A 118 2.71 16.56 -3.17
C VAL A 118 3.45 15.61 -4.10
N SER A 119 4.77 15.65 -4.02
CA SER A 119 5.70 14.75 -4.70
C SER A 119 6.78 14.27 -3.74
N LEU A 120 7.53 13.22 -4.07
CA LEU A 120 8.70 12.87 -3.26
C LEU A 120 9.78 13.96 -3.30
N ASN A 121 10.53 14.10 -2.21
CA ASN A 121 11.73 14.94 -2.21
C ASN A 121 12.84 14.20 -2.99
N PRO A 122 13.34 14.77 -4.11
CA PRO A 122 14.34 14.08 -4.93
C PRO A 122 15.71 13.95 -4.25
N SER A 123 15.97 14.78 -3.23
CA SER A 123 17.27 14.83 -2.55
C SER A 123 17.37 13.88 -1.36
N ILE A 124 16.24 13.41 -0.81
CA ILE A 124 16.21 12.58 0.39
C ILE A 124 15.31 11.37 0.12
N PRO A 125 15.86 10.14 0.10
CA PRO A 125 15.06 8.96 -0.18
C PRO A 125 14.03 8.71 0.94
N SER A 126 12.87 8.18 0.54
CA SER A 126 11.85 7.70 1.47
C SER A 126 12.03 6.21 1.71
N LEU A 127 12.44 5.84 2.93
CA LEU A 127 12.89 4.49 3.29
C LEU A 127 12.12 3.95 4.48
N GLY A 128 11.98 2.63 4.52
CA GLY A 128 11.22 1.97 5.56
C GLY A 128 11.46 0.47 5.59
N GLN A 129 10.60 -0.22 6.32
CA GLN A 129 10.58 -1.67 6.41
C GLN A 129 9.16 -2.19 6.44
N MET A 130 9.01 -3.45 6.07
CA MET A 130 7.75 -4.18 6.15
C MET A 130 7.99 -5.57 6.72
N THR A 131 7.19 -5.94 7.70
CA THR A 131 7.12 -7.29 8.24
C THR A 131 5.92 -8.00 7.63
N VAL A 132 6.15 -9.08 6.90
CA VAL A 132 5.12 -9.90 6.28
C VAL A 132 4.98 -11.21 7.05
N ARG A 133 3.74 -11.66 7.24
CA ARG A 133 3.42 -12.87 8.02
C ARG A 133 2.72 -13.91 7.14
N ALA A 134 2.94 -15.19 7.47
CA ALA A 134 2.36 -16.34 6.78
C ALA A 134 0.83 -16.39 6.86
N ASN A 135 0.22 -15.71 7.85
CA ASN A 135 -1.24 -15.57 7.98
C ASN A 135 -1.84 -14.49 7.05
N ARG A 136 -1.11 -14.06 6.01
CA ARG A 136 -1.53 -13.05 5.03
C ARG A 136 -1.76 -11.66 5.62
N THR A 137 -1.04 -11.32 6.69
CA THR A 137 -1.00 -9.94 7.21
C THR A 137 0.39 -9.34 7.14
N PHE A 138 0.47 -8.01 7.22
CA PHE A 138 1.72 -7.28 7.26
C PHE A 138 1.62 -6.02 8.14
N ASP A 139 2.78 -5.60 8.64
CA ASP A 139 2.99 -4.27 9.20
C ASP A 139 4.02 -3.56 8.35
N SER A 140 3.86 -2.26 8.13
CA SER A 140 4.88 -1.44 7.46
C SER A 140 5.13 -0.16 8.22
N ASP A 141 6.33 0.36 8.07
CA ASP A 141 6.75 1.65 8.59
C ASP A 141 7.73 2.28 7.60
N ILE A 142 7.32 3.37 6.96
CA ILE A 142 8.13 4.12 6.00
C ILE A 142 8.17 5.60 6.36
N LEU A 143 9.38 6.15 6.40
CA LEU A 143 9.61 7.57 6.54
C LEU A 143 9.55 8.21 5.16
N VAL A 144 8.51 9.00 4.93
CA VAL A 144 8.25 9.66 3.64
C VAL A 144 8.76 11.08 3.69
N ASN A 145 9.78 11.34 2.89
CA ASN A 145 10.34 12.65 2.62
C ASN A 145 9.67 13.20 1.35
N PHE A 146 8.83 14.22 1.50
CA PHE A 146 8.04 14.75 0.40
C PHE A 146 8.17 16.27 0.27
N ARG A 147 7.90 16.76 -0.92
CA ARG A 147 7.84 18.18 -1.28
C ARG A 147 6.41 18.55 -1.61
N ALA A 148 5.89 19.57 -0.94
CA ALA A 148 4.62 20.19 -1.31
C ALA A 148 4.88 21.44 -2.14
N LEU A 149 4.32 21.50 -3.36
CA LEU A 149 4.25 22.67 -4.23
C LEU A 149 2.92 23.37 -4.00
N PHE A 150 2.99 24.64 -3.61
CA PHE A 150 1.85 25.53 -3.45
C PHE A 150 1.76 26.42 -4.69
N VAL A 151 0.61 26.44 -5.36
CA VAL A 151 0.34 27.28 -6.54
C VAL A 151 -0.87 28.14 -6.27
N ASP A 152 -0.72 29.46 -6.31
CA ASP A 152 -1.83 30.39 -6.03
C ASP A 152 -2.95 30.21 -7.05
N VAL A 153 -4.19 30.15 -6.56
CA VAL A 153 -5.40 29.90 -7.36
C VAL A 153 -5.67 31.03 -8.36
N ASN A 154 -5.34 32.26 -8.00
CA ASN A 154 -5.62 33.46 -8.80
C ASN A 154 -4.44 33.86 -9.70
N ASN A 155 -3.21 33.49 -9.34
CA ASN A 155 -2.00 33.78 -10.09
C ASN A 155 -0.99 32.62 -10.03
N PRO A 156 -1.03 31.67 -10.98
CA PRO A 156 -0.15 30.49 -10.99
C PRO A 156 1.36 30.79 -11.02
N ASN A 157 1.77 32.03 -11.31
CA ASN A 157 3.17 32.45 -11.20
C ASN A 157 3.63 32.59 -9.75
N ILE A 158 2.71 32.82 -8.81
CA ILE A 158 2.98 32.80 -7.37
C ILE A 158 2.95 31.34 -6.93
N ARG A 159 4.14 30.79 -6.73
CA ARG A 159 4.32 29.41 -6.29
C ARG A 159 5.57 29.27 -5.43
N PHE A 160 5.53 28.33 -4.51
CA PHE A 160 6.68 27.98 -3.68
C PHE A 160 6.59 26.52 -3.25
N THR A 161 7.71 25.99 -2.79
CA THR A 161 7.82 24.60 -2.34
C THR A 161 8.30 24.55 -0.90
N ASN A 162 7.79 23.61 -0.13
CA ASN A 162 8.31 23.26 1.18
C ASN A 162 8.52 21.75 1.27
N ASP A 163 9.58 21.35 1.94
CA ASP A 163 9.91 19.95 2.18
C ASP A 163 9.41 19.54 3.58
N PHE A 164 8.86 18.34 3.66
CA PHE A 164 8.26 17.77 4.85
C PHE A 164 8.68 16.31 5.00
N GLU A 165 8.53 15.82 6.23
CA GLU A 165 8.72 14.41 6.56
C GLU A 165 7.48 13.89 7.29
N LYS A 166 7.03 12.69 6.94
CA LYS A 166 5.97 12.00 7.68
C LYS A 166 6.18 10.49 7.67
N ARG A 167 5.88 9.86 8.81
CA ARG A 167 5.93 8.41 8.95
C ARG A 167 4.61 7.76 8.58
N PHE A 168 4.60 6.94 7.53
CA PHE A 168 3.47 6.14 7.08
C PHE A 168 3.59 4.73 7.64
N THR A 169 2.57 4.27 8.36
CA THR A 169 2.53 2.94 8.97
C THR A 169 1.31 2.15 8.52
N ALA A 170 1.46 0.83 8.36
CA ALA A 170 0.35 -0.12 8.30
C ALA A 170 0.47 -1.05 9.51
N THR A 171 -0.65 -1.44 10.11
CA THR A 171 -0.64 -2.38 11.25
C THR A 171 -1.70 -3.43 11.03
N ASN A 172 -1.25 -4.69 10.97
CA ASN A 172 -2.06 -5.87 10.71
C ASN A 172 -2.94 -5.72 9.46
N ALA A 173 -2.42 -5.05 8.43
CA ALA A 173 -3.08 -4.94 7.13
C ALA A 173 -2.99 -6.29 6.40
N THR A 174 -3.92 -6.54 5.47
CA THR A 174 -3.99 -7.79 4.71
C THR A 174 -3.25 -7.68 3.38
N TRP A 175 -2.74 -8.80 2.89
CA TRP A 175 -2.18 -8.92 1.55
C TRP A 175 -2.67 -10.20 0.87
N THR A 176 -2.56 -10.27 -0.45
CA THR A 176 -2.94 -11.42 -1.26
C THR A 176 -1.86 -11.74 -2.29
N GLU A 177 -1.80 -13.00 -2.74
CA GLU A 177 -0.94 -13.45 -3.85
C GLU A 177 -1.62 -13.30 -5.22
N HIS A 178 -2.91 -12.97 -5.22
CA HIS A 178 -3.69 -12.81 -6.44
C HIS A 178 -3.74 -11.36 -6.88
N GLU A 179 -3.60 -11.15 -8.19
CA GLU A 179 -3.75 -9.83 -8.80
C GLU A 179 -5.08 -9.18 -8.39
N VAL A 180 -5.03 -7.89 -8.08
CA VAL A 180 -6.21 -7.10 -7.68
C VAL A 180 -6.82 -6.46 -8.93
N PRO A 181 -8.10 -6.70 -9.24
CA PRO A 181 -8.74 -6.11 -10.41
C PRO A 181 -8.62 -4.58 -10.45
N GLY A 182 -8.19 -4.05 -11.59
CA GLY A 182 -8.05 -2.60 -11.80
C GLY A 182 -6.69 -2.02 -11.40
N MET A 183 -5.81 -2.78 -10.74
CA MET A 183 -4.43 -2.37 -10.51
C MET A 183 -3.57 -2.58 -11.76
N PRO A 184 -2.53 -1.75 -11.99
CA PRO A 184 -1.60 -1.96 -13.10
C PRO A 184 -0.94 -3.33 -13.02
N ARG A 185 -0.76 -3.95 -14.18
CA ARG A 185 -0.11 -5.25 -14.32
C ARG A 185 1.24 -5.09 -14.99
N ILE A 186 2.30 -5.13 -14.21
CA ILE A 186 3.68 -4.93 -14.64
C ILE A 186 4.43 -6.27 -14.48
N VAL A 187 4.69 -6.91 -15.61
CA VAL A 187 5.20 -8.29 -15.65
C VAL A 187 6.65 -8.32 -16.11
N PHE A 188 7.49 -8.99 -15.33
CA PHE A 188 8.87 -9.34 -15.68
C PHE A 188 9.21 -10.73 -15.15
N ASP A 189 10.29 -11.32 -15.63
CA ASP A 189 10.81 -12.57 -15.08
C ASP A 189 11.37 -12.35 -13.67
N TYR A 190 11.18 -13.33 -12.79
CA TYR A 190 11.90 -13.37 -11.52
C TYR A 190 13.43 -13.37 -11.75
N PRO A 191 14.24 -12.59 -11.00
CA PRO A 191 13.91 -11.82 -9.79
C PRO A 191 13.76 -10.30 -10.01
N ASP A 192 13.18 -9.85 -11.13
CA ASP A 192 13.11 -8.42 -11.44
C ASP A 192 12.13 -7.66 -10.53
N ALA A 193 12.66 -6.98 -9.52
CA ALA A 193 11.89 -6.22 -8.53
C ALA A 193 11.07 -5.04 -9.10
N ARG A 194 11.15 -4.72 -10.40
CA ARG A 194 10.23 -3.76 -11.05
C ARG A 194 8.84 -4.35 -11.26
N ALA A 195 8.73 -5.68 -11.30
CA ALA A 195 7.46 -6.35 -11.47
C ALA A 195 6.59 -6.25 -10.20
N ASN A 196 5.28 -6.23 -10.41
CA ASN A 196 4.32 -6.65 -9.39
C ASN A 196 3.74 -8.04 -9.69
N VAL A 197 4.02 -8.57 -10.89
CA VAL A 197 3.68 -9.93 -11.30
C VAL A 197 4.92 -10.58 -11.88
N HIS A 198 5.40 -11.68 -11.30
CA HIS A 198 6.58 -12.36 -11.81
C HIS A 198 6.23 -13.57 -12.70
N SER A 199 6.82 -13.62 -13.88
CA SER A 199 6.89 -14.86 -14.67
C SER A 199 8.09 -15.72 -14.25
N ASN A 200 8.00 -17.03 -14.49
CA ASN A 200 9.07 -17.99 -14.23
C ASN A 200 9.58 -18.02 -12.77
N ALA A 201 8.76 -17.59 -11.81
CA ALA A 201 9.08 -17.68 -10.39
C ALA A 201 9.18 -19.15 -9.94
N PRO A 202 10.10 -19.49 -9.02
CA PRO A 202 10.17 -20.84 -8.46
C PRO A 202 8.86 -21.24 -7.77
N ALA A 203 8.65 -22.54 -7.60
CA ALA A 203 7.54 -23.02 -6.77
C ALA A 203 7.62 -22.39 -5.36
N ASN A 204 6.46 -22.09 -4.77
CA ASN A 204 6.31 -21.44 -3.47
C ASN A 204 6.82 -19.98 -3.39
N HIS A 205 7.11 -19.34 -4.53
CA HIS A 205 7.32 -17.90 -4.59
C HIS A 205 6.01 -17.21 -4.99
N PHE A 206 5.62 -16.20 -4.22
CA PHE A 206 4.35 -15.52 -4.36
C PHE A 206 4.58 -14.03 -4.58
N ASP A 207 3.81 -13.47 -5.52
CA ASP A 207 3.62 -12.04 -5.60
C ASP A 207 2.83 -11.54 -4.37
N PHE A 208 2.81 -10.23 -4.19
CA PHE A 208 2.16 -9.58 -3.06
C PHE A 208 1.38 -8.40 -3.59
N PHE A 209 0.12 -8.34 -3.20
CA PHE A 209 -0.76 -7.23 -3.51
C PHE A 209 -1.49 -6.78 -2.24
N VAL A 210 -1.65 -5.48 -2.11
CA VAL A 210 -2.56 -4.88 -1.12
C VAL A 210 -3.94 -4.82 -1.78
N PRO A 211 -4.96 -5.52 -1.25
CA PRO A 211 -6.24 -5.69 -1.94
C PRO A 211 -7.09 -4.42 -2.03
N ASP A 212 -6.85 -3.44 -1.15
CA ASP A 212 -7.67 -2.24 -1.04
C ASP A 212 -6.86 -0.95 -1.26
N PHE A 213 -7.59 0.15 -1.48
CA PHE A 213 -7.02 1.48 -1.55
C PHE A 213 -6.28 1.86 -0.27
N VAL A 214 -5.23 2.65 -0.43
CA VAL A 214 -4.38 3.12 0.65
C VAL A 214 -4.93 4.45 1.18
N LEU A 215 -5.34 4.47 2.44
CA LEU A 215 -5.69 5.73 3.10
C LEU A 215 -4.42 6.39 3.64
N HIS A 216 -4.16 7.63 3.21
CA HIS A 216 -3.08 8.44 3.76
C HIS A 216 -3.55 9.43 4.84
N ASP A 217 -3.90 8.95 6.03
CA ASP A 217 -4.31 9.84 7.14
C ASP A 217 -3.10 10.22 8.00
N ALA A 218 -2.76 11.50 8.11
CA ALA A 218 -1.59 11.95 8.87
C ALA A 218 -1.92 13.13 9.81
N GLY A 219 -3.10 13.10 10.44
CA GLY A 219 -3.63 14.24 11.18
C GLY A 219 -2.97 14.60 12.52
N ASP A 220 -2.21 13.69 13.14
CA ASP A 220 -1.69 13.82 14.51
C ASP A 220 -0.27 13.27 14.70
N GLY A 221 0.42 12.92 13.60
CA GLY A 221 1.83 12.48 13.64
C GLY A 221 2.05 11.00 13.34
N ARG A 222 0.99 10.18 13.27
CA ARG A 222 1.09 8.78 12.84
C ARG A 222 0.14 8.52 11.69
N HIS A 223 0.68 8.00 10.58
CA HIS A 223 -0.15 7.63 9.45
C HIS A 223 -0.53 6.17 9.46
N VAL A 224 -1.80 5.87 9.25
CA VAL A 224 -2.34 4.50 9.24
C VAL A 224 -2.89 4.19 7.86
N VAL A 225 -2.21 3.29 7.15
CA VAL A 225 -2.76 2.61 5.98
C VAL A 225 -3.82 1.65 6.49
N LYS A 226 -5.09 1.99 6.25
CA LYS A 226 -6.21 1.08 6.44
C LYS A 226 -6.68 0.64 5.08
N THR A 227 -6.87 -0.66 4.92
CA THR A 227 -7.72 -1.19 3.87
C THR A 227 -9.12 -0.62 4.09
N THR A 228 -9.68 0.04 3.07
CA THR A 228 -11.07 0.52 3.15
C THR A 228 -11.96 -0.68 2.87
N PRO A 229 -12.78 -1.17 3.81
CA PRO A 229 -13.69 -2.26 3.51
C PRO A 229 -14.55 -1.86 2.31
N GLU A 230 -14.62 -2.71 1.28
CA GLU A 230 -15.49 -2.44 0.14
C GLU A 230 -16.89 -2.06 0.65
N PRO A 231 -17.53 -1.00 0.12
CA PRO A 231 -18.89 -0.67 0.48
C PRO A 231 -19.74 -1.90 0.20
N GLY A 232 -20.35 -2.47 1.24
CA GLY A 232 -21.08 -3.73 1.24
C GLY A 232 -22.23 -3.74 0.21
N SER A 233 -21.87 -3.94 -1.05
CA SER A 233 -22.79 -4.01 -2.20
C SER A 233 -23.54 -5.34 -2.23
N LEU A 234 -23.12 -6.30 -1.40
CA LEU A 234 -23.62 -7.66 -1.33
C LEU A 234 -24.92 -7.84 -0.51
N MET A 235 -25.37 -6.85 0.27
CA MET A 235 -26.67 -6.94 0.97
C MET A 235 -27.85 -6.33 0.21
N ALA A 236 -27.62 -5.49 -0.81
CA ALA A 236 -28.70 -4.84 -1.55
C ALA A 236 -29.41 -5.79 -2.54
N LEU A 237 -28.74 -6.86 -3.00
CA LEU A 237 -29.36 -7.87 -3.87
C LEU A 237 -30.20 -8.90 -3.12
N GLY A 238 -29.99 -9.08 -1.81
CA GLY A 238 -30.74 -10.04 -0.99
C GLY A 238 -32.16 -9.57 -0.61
N LEU A 239 -32.38 -8.26 -0.48
CA LEU A 239 -33.70 -7.71 -0.12
C LEU A 239 -34.62 -7.48 -1.34
N GLY A 240 -34.07 -7.45 -2.56
CA GLY A 240 -34.85 -7.29 -3.79
C GLY A 240 -35.62 -8.53 -4.24
N LEU A 241 -35.24 -9.73 -3.78
CA LEU A 241 -35.91 -10.98 -4.17
C LEU A 241 -37.06 -11.37 -3.22
N VAL A 242 -37.08 -10.88 -1.98
CA VAL A 242 -38.17 -11.17 -1.03
C VAL A 242 -39.45 -10.37 -1.35
N SER A 243 -39.33 -9.21 -2.01
CA SER A 243 -40.48 -8.39 -2.45
C SER A 243 -41.19 -8.93 -3.70
N LEU A 244 -40.58 -9.86 -4.45
CA LEU A 244 -41.20 -10.50 -5.62
C LEU A 244 -42.02 -11.76 -5.30
N ILE A 245 -41.89 -12.31 -4.08
CA ILE A 245 -42.61 -13.55 -3.69
C ILE A 245 -43.97 -13.25 -3.02
N ARG A 246 -44.25 -12.01 -2.59
CA ARG A 246 -45.48 -11.69 -1.83
C ARG A 246 -46.65 -11.15 -2.65
N ARG A 247 -46.72 -11.46 -3.95
CA ARG A 247 -47.87 -11.06 -4.80
C ARG A 247 -48.37 -12.20 -5.68
N ARG A 248 -48.87 -13.28 -5.05
CA ARG A 248 -49.83 -14.21 -5.67
C ARG A 248 -50.63 -14.94 -4.58
N LYS A 249 -51.93 -14.68 -4.60
CA LYS A 249 -53.05 -15.21 -3.79
C LYS A 249 -53.32 -14.48 -2.48
#